data_AF-A0A163IPB5-F1
#
_entry.id   AF-A0A163IPB5-F1
#
_cell.length_a   1.000
_cell.length_b   1.000
_cell.length_c   1.000
_cell.angle_alpha   90.00
_cell.angle_beta   90.00
_cell.angle_gamma   90.00
#
_symmetry.space_group_name_H-M   'P 1'
#
loop_
_entity.id
_entity.type
_entity.pdbx_description
1 polymer ?
#
loop_
_entity_poly.entity_id
_entity_poly.type
_entity_poly.pdbx_seq_one_letter_code
_entity_poly.pdbx_strand_id
1 'polypeptide(L)'
;MAHAHDVLLNQLLANANDPSWHVPFQQSVEHITEDEAFWTPANDSHSIAEIVQHLLYWNETWQTRYRESRMSAVSSIGDNQHSFIIPDNATFAELRDRLLAVLLQWQELLTEAKLEQEVDGFPVPAKWWEIISNAAAHNAYHIGQIVYIRKLQKSCKALEW
;
A
#
# COMPACT_ATOMS: atom_id res chain seq x y z
N MET A 1 -25.24 -7.06 10.88
CA MET A 1 -24.43 -7.64 9.79
C MET A 1 -23.23 -6.72 9.61
N ALA A 2 -22.02 -7.24 9.40
CA ALA A 2 -20.89 -6.37 9.11
C ALA A 2 -21.11 -5.71 7.74
N HIS A 3 -20.94 -4.39 7.67
CA HIS A 3 -21.04 -3.64 6.41
C HIS A 3 -19.67 -3.61 5.72
N ALA A 4 -19.64 -3.54 4.38
CA ALA A 4 -18.39 -3.50 3.62
C ALA A 4 -17.47 -2.37 4.10
N HIS A 5 -18.04 -1.23 4.49
CA HIS A 5 -17.34 -0.11 5.10
C HIS A 5 -16.52 -0.52 6.34
N ASP A 6 -17.16 -1.13 7.33
CA ASP A 6 -16.50 -1.49 8.60
C ASP A 6 -15.39 -2.53 8.38
N VAL A 7 -15.64 -3.50 7.50
CA VAL A 7 -14.65 -4.51 7.13
C VAL A 7 -13.44 -3.85 6.45
N LEU A 8 -13.67 -2.97 5.48
CA LEU A 8 -12.59 -2.30 4.74
C LEU A 8 -11.79 -1.36 5.64
N LEU A 9 -12.43 -0.59 6.52
CA LEU A 9 -11.72 0.26 7.48
C LEU A 9 -10.77 -0.55 8.36
N ASN A 10 -11.25 -1.69 8.88
CA ASN A 10 -10.43 -2.58 9.69
C ASN A 10 -9.25 -3.18 8.91
N GLN A 11 -9.49 -3.67 7.68
CA GLN A 11 -8.42 -4.26 6.86
C GLN A 11 -7.37 -3.22 6.42
N LEU A 12 -7.79 -1.99 6.13
CA LEU A 12 -6.86 -0.90 5.76
C LEU A 12 -6.05 -0.41 6.97
N LEU A 13 -6.64 -0.38 8.18
CA LEU A 13 -5.87 -0.15 9.41
C LEU A 13 -4.84 -1.25 9.65
N ALA A 14 -5.21 -2.52 9.39
CA ALA A 14 -4.27 -3.64 9.47
C ALA A 14 -3.09 -3.51 8.51
N ASN A 15 -3.27 -2.83 7.38
CA ASN A 15 -2.16 -2.50 6.49
C ASN A 15 -1.33 -1.31 6.98
N ALA A 16 -1.88 -0.40 7.77
CA ALA A 16 -1.21 0.83 8.19
C ALA A 16 -0.46 0.66 9.52
N ASN A 17 -1.20 0.52 10.63
CA ASN A 17 -0.67 0.64 11.98
C ASN A 17 -1.42 -0.18 13.06
N ASP A 18 -2.43 -0.96 12.70
CA ASP A 18 -3.20 -1.77 13.65
C ASP A 18 -2.80 -3.25 13.52
N PRO A 19 -2.00 -3.82 14.45
CA PRO A 19 -1.58 -5.21 14.34
C PRO A 19 -2.76 -6.19 14.21
N SER A 20 -2.62 -7.15 13.29
CA SER A 20 -3.65 -8.16 13.02
C SER A 20 -2.98 -9.49 12.68
N TRP A 21 -3.59 -10.28 11.79
CA TRP A 21 -3.02 -11.55 11.29
C TRP A 21 -1.70 -11.41 10.54
N HIS A 22 -1.28 -10.18 10.22
CA HIS A 22 0.03 -9.84 9.70
C HIS A 22 0.55 -8.54 10.34
N VAL A 23 1.86 -8.33 10.25
CA VAL A 23 2.52 -7.10 10.71
C VAL A 23 2.01 -5.92 9.87
N PRO A 24 1.65 -4.78 10.49
CA PRO A 24 1.24 -3.58 9.76
C PRO A 24 2.44 -2.84 9.16
N PHE A 25 2.21 -1.97 8.19
CA PHE A 25 3.29 -1.24 7.51
C PHE A 25 4.22 -0.52 8.50
N GLN A 26 3.66 0.22 9.46
CA GLN A 26 4.42 1.00 10.45
C GLN A 26 5.48 0.15 11.18
N GLN A 27 5.10 -1.02 11.67
CA GLN A 27 6.02 -1.94 12.36
C GLN A 27 6.96 -2.63 11.36
N SER A 28 6.49 -2.94 10.16
CA SER A 28 7.27 -3.61 9.12
C SER A 28 8.49 -2.80 8.65
N VAL A 29 8.50 -1.48 8.85
CA VAL A 29 9.58 -0.57 8.44
C VAL A 29 10.32 0.09 9.60
N GLU A 30 10.02 -0.32 10.82
CA GLU A 30 10.65 0.23 12.02
C GLU A 30 12.16 -0.08 12.05
N HIS A 31 12.95 0.96 12.33
CA HIS A 31 14.41 0.91 12.46
C HIS A 31 15.20 0.46 11.22
N ILE A 32 14.59 0.46 10.04
CA ILE A 32 15.31 0.21 8.79
C ILE A 32 16.22 1.41 8.47
N THR A 33 17.49 1.13 8.22
CA THR A 33 18.48 2.09 7.72
C THR A 33 18.36 2.30 6.21
N GLU A 34 18.95 3.38 5.68
CA GLU A 34 18.99 3.62 4.22
C GLU A 34 19.62 2.45 3.45
N ASP A 35 20.79 1.96 3.89
CA ASP A 35 21.48 0.85 3.24
C ASP A 35 20.61 -0.43 3.20
N GLU A 36 19.86 -0.71 4.27
CA GLU A 36 18.92 -1.82 4.31
C GLU A 36 17.69 -1.58 3.42
N ALA A 37 17.18 -0.34 3.38
CA ALA A 37 16.01 -0.01 2.58
C ALA A 37 16.28 -0.19 1.07
N PHE A 38 17.48 0.18 0.63
CA PHE A 38 17.90 0.16 -0.77
C PHE A 38 18.62 -1.14 -1.18
N TRP A 39 18.85 -2.07 -0.24
CA TRP A 39 19.40 -3.37 -0.56
C TRP A 39 18.39 -4.27 -1.29
N THR A 40 18.86 -4.96 -2.34
CA THR A 40 18.06 -5.92 -3.12
C THR A 40 18.52 -7.36 -2.87
N PRO A 41 17.59 -8.33 -2.71
CA PRO A 41 17.96 -9.72 -2.42
C PRO A 41 18.49 -10.49 -3.64
N ALA A 42 18.11 -10.08 -4.85
CA ALA A 42 18.55 -10.66 -6.13
C ALA A 42 18.37 -9.65 -7.26
N ASN A 43 19.00 -9.89 -8.42
CA ASN A 43 19.03 -8.96 -9.56
C ASN A 43 17.64 -8.65 -10.16
N ASP A 44 16.62 -9.48 -9.91
CA ASP A 44 15.24 -9.31 -10.40
C ASP A 44 14.24 -9.08 -9.26
N SER A 45 14.72 -8.65 -8.08
CA SER A 45 13.88 -8.39 -6.90
C SER A 45 13.92 -6.92 -6.53
N HIS A 46 12.80 -6.43 -6.02
CA HIS A 46 12.69 -5.07 -5.51
C HIS A 46 13.28 -4.96 -4.10
N SER A 47 13.92 -3.83 -3.83
CA SER A 47 14.32 -3.38 -2.50
C SER A 47 13.10 -2.96 -1.68
N ILE A 48 13.28 -2.75 -0.38
CA ILE A 48 12.20 -2.26 0.50
C ILE A 48 11.76 -0.85 0.04
N ALA A 49 12.70 0.03 -0.31
CA ALA A 49 12.40 1.37 -0.79
C ALA A 49 11.55 1.36 -2.08
N GLU A 50 11.86 0.47 -3.01
CA GLU A 50 11.09 0.32 -4.26
C GLU A 50 9.67 -0.22 -4.00
N ILE A 51 9.52 -1.17 -3.07
CA ILE A 51 8.19 -1.67 -2.67
C ILE A 51 7.37 -0.57 -1.98
N VAL A 52 8.00 0.25 -1.12
CA VAL A 52 7.33 1.40 -0.50
C VAL A 52 6.89 2.41 -1.55
N GLN A 53 7.74 2.72 -2.53
CA GLN A 53 7.38 3.59 -3.64
C GLN A 53 6.22 3.03 -4.49
N HIS A 54 6.23 1.72 -4.74
CA HIS A 54 5.14 1.04 -5.44
C HIS A 54 3.80 1.17 -4.71
N LEU A 55 3.80 0.90 -3.40
CA LEU A 55 2.62 1.05 -2.55
C LEU A 55 2.14 2.50 -2.50
N LEU A 56 3.07 3.45 -2.42
CA LEU A 56 2.75 4.88 -2.40
C LEU A 56 2.04 5.29 -3.69
N TYR A 57 2.61 4.95 -4.84
CA TYR A 57 2.02 5.24 -6.14
C TYR A 57 0.60 4.66 -6.28
N TRP A 58 0.41 3.38 -5.95
CA TRP A 58 -0.89 2.74 -6.14
C TRP A 58 -1.94 3.23 -5.16
N ASN A 59 -1.59 3.49 -3.90
CA ASN A 59 -2.56 4.06 -2.96
C ASN A 59 -2.92 5.51 -3.32
N GLU A 60 -1.97 6.38 -3.69
CA GLU A 60 -2.27 7.74 -4.16
C GLU A 60 -3.17 7.71 -5.41
N THR A 61 -2.89 6.77 -6.34
CA THR A 61 -3.67 6.55 -7.56
C THR A 61 -5.10 6.15 -7.24
N TRP A 62 -5.29 5.12 -6.41
CA TRP A 62 -6.63 4.61 -6.09
C TRP A 62 -7.42 5.57 -5.21
N GLN A 63 -6.77 6.32 -4.32
CA GLN A 63 -7.45 7.39 -3.57
C GLN A 63 -7.90 8.53 -4.47
N THR A 64 -7.10 8.91 -5.47
CA THR A 64 -7.47 9.95 -6.44
C THR A 64 -8.63 9.48 -7.31
N ARG A 65 -8.56 8.26 -7.85
CA ARG A 65 -9.67 7.67 -8.61
C ARG A 65 -10.93 7.51 -7.76
N TYR A 66 -10.77 7.11 -6.50
CA TYR A 66 -11.88 7.05 -5.55
C TYR A 66 -12.47 8.44 -5.41
N ARG A 67 -11.73 9.47 -4.97
CA ARG A 67 -12.24 10.85 -4.81
C ARG A 67 -13.00 11.36 -6.04
N GLU A 68 -12.44 11.17 -7.23
CA GLU A 68 -13.00 11.63 -8.49
C GLU A 68 -14.09 10.70 -9.09
N SER A 69 -14.35 9.56 -8.46
CA SER A 69 -15.33 8.54 -8.89
C SER A 69 -15.12 8.01 -10.32
N ARG A 70 -13.88 7.99 -10.83
CA ARG A 70 -13.61 7.54 -12.21
C ARG A 70 -12.18 7.07 -12.42
N MET A 71 -12.00 6.06 -13.27
CA MET A 71 -10.70 5.50 -13.64
C MET A 71 -9.79 6.51 -14.33
N SER A 72 -10.37 7.38 -15.17
CA SER A 72 -9.63 8.37 -15.97
C SER A 72 -9.01 9.52 -15.14
N ALA A 73 -9.25 9.57 -13.82
CA ALA A 73 -8.69 10.59 -12.95
C ALA A 73 -7.15 10.51 -12.84
N VAL A 74 -6.60 9.32 -13.08
CA VAL A 74 -5.15 9.08 -13.14
C VAL A 74 -4.84 8.30 -14.41
N SER A 75 -3.98 8.87 -15.25
CA SER A 75 -3.53 8.25 -16.49
C SER A 75 -2.80 6.94 -16.23
N SER A 76 -2.86 6.01 -17.18
CA SER A 76 -2.08 4.78 -17.09
C SER A 76 -0.58 5.09 -17.09
N ILE A 77 0.18 4.42 -16.22
CA ILE A 77 1.66 4.41 -16.26
C ILE A 77 2.21 3.45 -17.32
N GLY A 78 1.34 2.77 -18.07
CA GLY A 78 1.71 1.77 -19.05
C GLY A 78 2.21 0.52 -18.36
N ASP A 79 3.52 0.44 -18.10
CA ASP A 79 4.14 -0.67 -17.40
C ASP A 79 4.09 -0.47 -15.88
N ASN A 80 3.65 -1.50 -15.16
CA ASN A 80 3.65 -1.51 -13.70
C ASN A 80 5.06 -1.36 -13.12
N GLN A 81 6.11 -1.75 -13.84
CA GLN A 81 7.50 -1.56 -13.40
C GLN A 81 7.83 -0.10 -13.10
N HIS A 82 7.16 0.85 -13.78
CA HIS A 82 7.36 2.27 -13.52
C HIS A 82 6.91 2.72 -12.12
N SER A 83 6.03 1.98 -11.45
CA SER A 83 5.59 2.31 -10.09
C SER A 83 6.65 2.03 -9.02
N PHE A 84 7.69 1.25 -9.34
CA PHE A 84 8.82 1.00 -8.44
C PHE A 84 9.92 2.06 -8.54
N ILE A 85 9.84 2.96 -9.53
CA ILE A 85 10.87 3.99 -9.74
C ILE A 85 10.80 5.02 -8.61
N ILE A 86 11.87 5.06 -7.82
CA ILE A 86 12.06 6.03 -6.74
C ILE A 86 12.44 7.40 -7.33
N PRO A 87 11.79 8.50 -6.94
CA PRO A 87 12.21 9.84 -7.34
C PRO A 87 13.65 10.16 -6.93
N ASP A 88 14.38 10.86 -7.78
CA ASP A 88 15.75 11.28 -7.49
C ASP A 88 15.84 12.03 -6.14
N ASN A 89 16.81 11.64 -5.31
CA ASN A 89 17.07 12.19 -3.97
C ASN A 89 16.00 11.91 -2.91
N ALA A 90 15.00 11.07 -3.18
CA ALA A 90 14.08 10.64 -2.13
C ALA A 90 14.79 9.77 -1.09
N THR A 91 14.68 10.14 0.18
CA THR A 91 15.14 9.31 1.29
C THR A 91 14.10 8.23 1.62
N PHE A 92 14.55 7.11 2.19
CA PHE A 92 13.62 6.08 2.66
C PHE A 92 12.68 6.61 3.75
N ALA A 93 13.17 7.49 4.63
CA ALA A 93 12.35 8.11 5.66
C ALA A 93 11.17 8.91 5.07
N GLU A 94 11.40 9.70 4.03
CA GLU A 94 10.35 10.46 3.34
C GLU A 94 9.33 9.54 2.67
N LEU A 95 9.79 8.49 1.97
CA LEU A 95 8.91 7.50 1.34
C LEU A 95 8.05 6.78 2.37
N ARG A 96 8.67 6.34 3.48
CA ARG A 96 8.00 5.69 4.60
C ARG A 96 6.91 6.56 5.20
N ASP A 97 7.26 7.80 5.55
CA ASP A 97 6.33 8.69 6.26
C ASP A 97 5.16 9.09 5.34
N ARG A 98 5.42 9.31 4.05
CA ARG A 98 4.37 9.54 3.05
C ARG A 98 3.45 8.35 2.89
N LEU A 99 4.00 7.14 2.75
CA LEU A 99 3.18 5.94 2.59
C LEU A 99 2.30 5.72 3.82
N LEU A 100 2.84 5.86 5.04
CA LEU A 100 2.04 5.72 6.26
C LEU A 100 0.87 6.72 6.28
N ALA A 101 1.12 7.99 5.96
CA ALA A 101 0.09 9.00 5.88
C ALA A 101 -0.98 8.66 4.82
N VAL A 102 -0.56 8.22 3.64
CA VAL A 102 -1.48 7.81 2.57
C VAL A 102 -2.32 6.60 3.00
N LEU A 103 -1.73 5.57 3.62
CA LEU A 103 -2.48 4.40 4.09
C LEU A 103 -3.55 4.79 5.13
N LEU A 104 -3.21 5.68 6.07
CA LEU A 104 -4.14 6.18 7.09
C LEU A 104 -5.26 7.06 6.51
N GLN A 105 -5.01 7.75 5.39
CA GLN A 105 -5.99 8.63 4.76
C GLN A 105 -7.26 7.87 4.32
N TRP A 106 -7.19 6.56 4.09
CA TRP A 106 -8.38 5.76 3.81
C TRP A 106 -9.45 5.85 4.90
N GLN A 107 -9.07 6.03 6.17
CA GLN A 107 -10.03 6.13 7.27
C GLN A 107 -10.96 7.34 7.14
N GLU A 108 -10.47 8.41 6.53
CA GLU A 108 -11.24 9.65 6.32
C GLU A 108 -11.98 9.64 4.97
N LEU A 109 -11.42 8.95 3.97
CA LEU A 109 -11.95 8.96 2.60
C LEU A 109 -13.16 8.06 2.42
N LEU A 110 -13.20 6.91 3.08
CA LEU A 110 -14.24 5.91 2.82
C LEU A 110 -15.60 6.38 3.32
N THR A 111 -16.62 6.23 2.47
CA THR A 111 -18.02 6.45 2.84
C THR A 111 -18.86 5.29 2.32
N GLU A 112 -19.84 4.85 3.11
CA GLU A 112 -20.77 3.77 2.74
C GLU A 112 -21.44 4.03 1.38
N ALA A 113 -21.95 5.25 1.19
CA ALA A 113 -22.67 5.63 -0.02
C ALA A 113 -21.82 5.51 -1.29
N LYS A 114 -20.51 5.75 -1.19
CA LYS A 114 -19.61 5.69 -2.34
C LYS A 114 -19.06 4.30 -2.59
N LEU A 115 -18.85 3.51 -1.52
CA LEU A 115 -18.44 2.12 -1.63
C LEU A 115 -19.43 1.28 -2.47
N GLU A 116 -20.72 1.63 -2.43
CA GLU A 116 -21.78 0.98 -3.21
C GLU A 116 -21.93 1.48 -4.66
N GLN A 117 -21.21 2.54 -5.04
CA GLN A 117 -21.26 3.07 -6.41
C GLN A 117 -20.40 2.24 -7.37
N GLU A 118 -20.85 2.17 -8.62
CA GLU A 118 -20.08 1.63 -9.73
C GLU A 118 -18.84 2.49 -10.02
N VAL A 119 -17.80 1.84 -10.53
CA VAL A 119 -16.55 2.50 -10.90
C VAL A 119 -16.58 2.88 -12.38
N ASP A 120 -16.74 4.17 -12.66
CA ASP A 120 -16.74 4.68 -14.03
C ASP A 120 -15.41 4.39 -14.74
N GLY A 121 -15.49 3.76 -15.92
CA GLY A 121 -14.36 3.37 -16.74
C GLY A 121 -13.59 2.13 -16.28
N PHE A 122 -14.09 1.36 -15.29
CA PHE A 122 -13.51 0.05 -14.99
C PHE A 122 -13.82 -0.95 -16.13
N PRO A 123 -12.90 -1.88 -16.48
CA PRO A 123 -13.09 -2.76 -17.65
C PRO A 123 -14.29 -3.71 -17.56
N VAL A 124 -14.78 -3.98 -16.35
CA VAL A 124 -15.93 -4.83 -16.04
C VAL A 124 -16.82 -4.12 -15.02
N PRO A 125 -18.11 -4.48 -14.88
CA PRO A 125 -18.93 -3.98 -13.78
C PRO A 125 -18.24 -4.25 -12.45
N ALA A 126 -18.08 -3.21 -11.64
CA ALA A 126 -17.37 -3.28 -10.38
C ALA A 126 -17.79 -2.11 -9.50
N LYS A 127 -18.00 -2.40 -8.21
CA LYS A 127 -18.24 -1.40 -7.19
C LYS A 127 -16.96 -0.98 -6.49
N TRP A 128 -16.97 0.22 -5.92
CA TRP A 128 -15.80 0.71 -5.19
C TRP A 128 -15.36 -0.21 -4.06
N TRP A 129 -16.26 -0.86 -3.33
CA TRP A 129 -15.87 -1.78 -2.27
C TRP A 129 -15.02 -2.97 -2.77
N GLU A 130 -15.25 -3.44 -4.01
CA GLU A 130 -14.45 -4.52 -4.63
C GLU A 130 -13.05 -4.04 -4.99
N ILE A 131 -12.93 -2.79 -5.43
CA ILE A 131 -11.63 -2.20 -5.76
C ILE A 131 -10.82 -1.94 -4.49
N ILE A 132 -11.45 -1.40 -3.45
CA ILE A 132 -10.79 -1.09 -2.19
C ILE A 132 -10.41 -2.37 -1.43
N SER A 133 -11.19 -3.45 -1.54
CA SER A 133 -10.80 -4.75 -0.96
C SER A 133 -9.53 -5.30 -1.62
N ASN A 134 -9.40 -5.16 -2.95
CA ASN A 134 -8.18 -5.52 -3.67
C ASN A 134 -6.99 -4.64 -3.27
N ALA A 135 -7.20 -3.34 -3.02
CA ALA A 135 -6.16 -2.45 -2.52
C ALA A 135 -5.65 -2.91 -1.14
N ALA A 136 -6.54 -3.31 -0.23
CA ALA A 136 -6.15 -3.83 1.07
C ALA A 136 -5.33 -5.14 0.96
N ALA A 137 -5.74 -6.06 0.09
CA ALA A 137 -5.02 -7.31 -0.16
C ALA A 137 -3.63 -7.05 -0.81
N HIS A 138 -3.56 -6.11 -1.75
CA HIS A 138 -2.33 -5.68 -2.41
C HIS A 138 -1.34 -5.07 -1.40
N ASN A 139 -1.82 -4.21 -0.50
CA ASN A 139 -1.02 -3.67 0.59
C ASN A 139 -0.45 -4.78 1.49
N ALA A 140 -1.30 -5.70 1.96
CA ALA A 140 -0.87 -6.82 2.81
C ALA A 140 0.18 -7.70 2.12
N TYR A 141 0.00 -7.99 0.82
CA TYR A 141 0.94 -8.75 0.02
C TYR A 141 2.34 -8.12 0.01
N HIS A 142 2.44 -6.83 -0.29
CA HIS A 142 3.73 -6.13 -0.34
C HIS A 142 4.34 -5.87 1.03
N ILE A 143 3.53 -5.62 2.07
CA ILE A 143 4.03 -5.55 3.45
C ILE A 143 4.65 -6.90 3.85
N GLY A 144 4.04 -8.02 3.45
CA GLY A 144 4.62 -9.36 3.62
C GLY A 144 5.98 -9.52 2.93
N GLN A 145 6.15 -8.95 1.72
CA GLN A 145 7.44 -8.92 1.03
C GLN A 145 8.49 -8.10 1.79
N ILE A 146 8.13 -6.92 2.31
CA ILE A 146 9.02 -6.10 3.16
C ILE A 146 9.52 -6.91 4.36
N VAL A 147 8.59 -7.54 5.09
CA VAL A 147 8.92 -8.40 6.24
C VAL A 147 9.85 -9.55 5.83
N TYR A 148 9.63 -10.15 4.66
CA TYR A 148 10.48 -11.23 4.17
C TYR A 148 11.89 -10.76 3.82
N ILE A 149 12.03 -9.60 3.16
CA ILE A 149 13.35 -9.01 2.83
C ILE A 149 14.13 -8.72 4.11
N ARG A 150 13.49 -8.17 5.15
CA ARG A 150 14.13 -7.96 6.46
C ARG A 150 14.64 -9.25 7.10
N LYS A 151 13.89 -10.35 6.96
CA LYS A 151 14.34 -11.67 7.44
C LYS A 151 15.61 -12.13 6.72
N LEU A 152 15.74 -11.84 5.41
CA LEU A 152 16.93 -12.15 4.63
C LEU A 152 18.15 -11.31 5.05
N GLN A 153 17.93 -10.04 5.37
CA GLN A 153 18.98 -9.11 5.82
C GLN A 153 19.58 -9.47 7.19
N LYS A 154 19.00 -10.45 7.91
CA LYS A 154 19.35 -10.84 9.30
C LYS A 154 19.19 -9.70 10.33
N SER A 155 18.60 -8.58 9.93
CA SER A 155 18.45 -7.36 10.72
C SER A 155 17.25 -7.39 11.66
N CYS A 156 16.36 -8.39 11.54
CA CYS A 156 15.30 -8.56 12.53
C CYS A 156 15.84 -9.20 13.82
N LYS A 157 15.95 -8.39 14.89
CA LYS A 157 15.41 -8.84 16.18
C LYS A 157 14.01 -9.40 15.91
N ALA A 158 13.65 -10.53 16.54
CA ALA A 158 12.35 -11.15 16.32
C ALA A 158 11.25 -10.07 16.41
N LEU A 159 10.49 -9.88 15.33
CA LEU A 159 9.30 -9.04 15.37
C LEU A 159 8.40 -9.67 16.43
N GLU A 160 8.16 -8.95 17.52
CA GLU A 160 7.19 -9.38 18.52
C GLU A 160 5.82 -9.30 17.86
N TRP A 161 5.13 -10.45 17.84
CA TRP A 161 3.76 -10.61 17.36
C TRP A 161 2.79 -10.31 18.49
#